data_AF-A0A2N1DQT8-F1
#
_entry.id   AF-A0A2N1DQT8-F1
#
_cell.length_a   1.000
_cell.length_b   1.000
_cell.length_c   1.000
_cell.angle_alpha   90.00
_cell.angle_beta   90.00
_cell.angle_gamma   90.00
#
_symmetry.space_group_name_H-M   'P 1'
#
loop_
_entity.id
_entity.type
_entity.pdbx_description
1 polymer ?
#
loop_
_entity_poly.entity_id
_entity_poly.type
_entity_poly.pdbx_seq_one_letter_code
_entity_poly.pdbx_strand_id
1 'polypeptide(L)'
;MPKFARLKFDIDIVETLSEAETAYDFFTASFDLFEDAVDILIQNVFRKDDYAVKYAVEPLLSRDGPLAHLPVRIKLLYGLGLLSQDSYQDIEKFIELKDFVQSEGGSIDFLSLIERLNAIRAVAKILPPNLGDNQLEESSHYIVQMKLDQNRQVIKSSLILAITEIIKELHRDTPLS
;
A
#
# COMPACT_ATOMS: atom_id res chain seq x y z
N MET A 1 8.87 11.45 16.18
CA MET A 1 8.56 10.25 16.99
C MET A 1 9.77 9.84 17.83
N PRO A 2 9.61 9.49 19.12
CA PRO A 2 10.57 8.64 19.79
C PRO A 2 10.65 7.31 19.02
N LYS A 3 11.86 6.77 18.84
CA LYS A 3 12.19 5.59 18.02
C LYS A 3 11.24 4.39 18.20
N PHE A 4 10.63 4.25 19.38
CA PHE A 4 9.70 3.19 19.75
C PHE A 4 8.33 3.27 19.06
N ALA A 5 7.81 4.47 18.81
CA ALA A 5 6.48 4.63 18.21
C ALA A 5 6.49 4.35 16.69
N ARG A 6 7.63 4.64 16.01
CA ARG A 6 7.86 4.22 14.61
C ARG A 6 7.95 2.69 14.49
N LEU A 7 8.65 2.06 15.43
CA LEU A 7 8.81 0.60 15.44
C LEU A 7 7.48 -0.11 15.63
N LYS A 8 6.61 0.41 16.51
CA LYS A 8 5.25 -0.12 16.69
C LYS A 8 4.42 -0.04 15.41
N PHE A 9 4.47 1.10 14.71
CA PHE A 9 3.74 1.30 13.47
C PHE A 9 4.22 0.35 12.34
N ASP A 10 5.53 0.14 12.21
CA ASP A 10 6.08 -0.84 11.26
C ASP A 10 5.62 -2.27 11.57
N ILE A 11 5.53 -2.63 12.86
CA ILE A 11 5.03 -3.93 13.31
C ILE A 11 3.54 -4.06 12.97
N ASP A 12 2.74 -3.04 13.28
CA ASP A 12 1.30 -3.03 13.02
C ASP A 12 1.00 -3.22 11.51
N ILE A 13 1.80 -2.63 10.60
CA ILE A 13 1.70 -2.88 9.14
C ILE A 13 2.00 -4.34 8.79
N VAL A 14 3.11 -4.87 9.30
CA VAL A 14 3.54 -6.24 8.99
C VAL A 14 2.52 -7.24 9.49
N GLU A 15 2.03 -7.09 10.71
CA GLU A 15 0.99 -7.95 11.30
C GLU A 15 -0.26 -7.93 10.41
N THR A 16 -0.82 -6.75 10.16
CA THR A 16 -2.04 -6.56 9.36
C THR A 16 -1.95 -7.22 7.98
N LEU A 17 -0.85 -6.99 7.26
CA LEU A 17 -0.69 -7.51 5.90
C LEU A 17 -0.26 -8.98 5.85
N SER A 18 0.38 -9.48 6.91
CA SER A 18 0.79 -10.89 6.98
C SER A 18 -0.40 -11.83 7.14
N GLU A 19 -1.43 -11.40 7.87
CA GLU A 19 -2.67 -12.16 8.15
C GLU A 19 -3.56 -12.33 6.91
N ALA A 20 -3.41 -11.49 5.89
CA ALA A 20 -4.20 -11.58 4.67
C ALA A 20 -3.97 -12.91 3.93
N GLU A 21 -5.00 -13.75 3.83
CA GLU A 21 -4.91 -15.07 3.19
C GLU A 21 -4.95 -14.98 1.66
N THR A 22 -5.76 -14.05 1.12
CA THR A 22 -5.94 -13.88 -0.32
C THR A 22 -5.33 -12.57 -0.83
N ALA A 23 -5.13 -12.46 -2.14
CA ALA A 23 -4.74 -11.20 -2.76
C ALA A 23 -5.78 -10.10 -2.49
N TYR A 24 -7.07 -10.44 -2.49
CA TYR A 24 -8.15 -9.50 -2.21
C TYR A 24 -8.03 -8.92 -0.81
N ASP A 25 -7.87 -9.77 0.21
CA ASP A 25 -7.71 -9.32 1.60
C ASP A 25 -6.47 -8.45 1.75
N PHE A 26 -5.37 -8.84 1.09
CA PHE A 26 -4.11 -8.11 1.14
C PHE A 26 -4.23 -6.71 0.55
N PHE A 27 -4.78 -6.57 -0.67
CA PHE A 27 -4.90 -5.27 -1.31
C PHE A 27 -5.96 -4.39 -0.63
N THR A 28 -7.01 -4.98 -0.06
CA THR A 28 -7.98 -4.25 0.76
C THR A 28 -7.32 -3.68 2.01
N ALA A 29 -6.61 -4.52 2.78
CA ALA A 29 -5.87 -4.07 3.97
C ALA A 29 -4.79 -3.03 3.62
N SER A 30 -4.09 -3.20 2.50
CA SER A 30 -3.10 -2.20 2.05
C SER A 30 -3.73 -0.85 1.71
N PHE A 31 -4.94 -0.86 1.13
CA PHE A 31 -5.68 0.35 0.81
C PHE A 31 -6.08 1.08 2.10
N ASP A 32 -6.55 0.36 3.12
CA ASP A 32 -6.90 0.92 4.42
C ASP A 32 -5.67 1.54 5.11
N LEU A 33 -4.50 0.90 5.03
CA LEU A 33 -3.25 1.46 5.53
C LEU A 33 -2.83 2.76 4.80
N PHE A 34 -3.04 2.83 3.48
CA PHE A 34 -2.78 4.07 2.73
C PHE A 34 -3.79 5.17 3.06
N GLU A 35 -5.06 4.81 3.24
CA GLU A 35 -6.12 5.71 3.71
C GLU A 35 -5.73 6.37 5.03
N ASP A 36 -5.36 5.57 6.03
CA ASP A 36 -4.94 6.05 7.35
C ASP A 36 -3.68 6.91 7.27
N ALA A 37 -2.66 6.46 6.52
CA ALA A 37 -1.41 7.20 6.37
C ALA A 37 -1.62 8.57 5.72
N VAL A 38 -2.49 8.63 4.70
CA VAL A 38 -2.84 9.86 3.98
C VAL A 38 -3.73 10.76 4.83
N ASP A 39 -4.69 10.22 5.58
CA ASP A 39 -5.51 11.03 6.49
C ASP A 39 -4.63 11.72 7.54
N ILE A 40 -3.70 11.00 8.17
CA ILE A 40 -2.72 11.59 9.08
C ILE A 40 -1.98 12.75 8.41
N LEU A 41 -1.46 12.56 7.19
CA LEU A 41 -0.73 13.62 6.49
C LEU A 41 -1.63 14.83 6.19
N ILE A 42 -2.83 14.60 5.68
CA ILE A 42 -3.84 15.64 5.40
C ILE A 42 -4.17 16.44 6.66
N GLN A 43 -4.45 15.76 7.77
CA GLN A 43 -4.73 16.41 9.06
C GLN A 43 -3.57 17.32 9.48
N ASN A 44 -2.33 16.87 9.33
CA ASN A 44 -1.16 17.68 9.69
C ASN A 44 -0.95 18.90 8.76
N VAL A 45 -1.36 18.81 7.50
CA VAL A 45 -1.29 19.93 6.55
C VAL A 45 -2.32 21.01 6.89
N PHE A 46 -3.52 20.60 7.30
CA PHE A 46 -4.66 21.50 7.48
C PHE A 46 -4.93 21.95 8.93
N ARG A 47 -4.39 21.27 9.96
CA ARG A 47 -4.55 21.63 11.39
C ARG A 47 -3.66 22.79 11.83
N LYS A 48 -3.84 23.97 11.24
CA LYS A 48 -3.14 25.20 11.68
C LYS A 48 -4.00 26.09 12.59
N ASP A 49 -5.33 25.98 12.56
CA ASP A 49 -6.27 26.79 13.36
C ASP A 49 -7.60 26.04 13.56
N ASP A 50 -8.06 25.88 14.80
CA ASP A 50 -9.29 25.15 15.17
C ASP A 50 -10.55 25.68 14.46
N TYR A 51 -10.61 26.98 14.18
CA TYR A 51 -11.76 27.57 13.48
C TYR A 51 -11.72 27.26 11.98
N ALA A 52 -10.54 27.33 11.36
CA ALA A 52 -10.38 26.96 9.95
C ALA A 52 -10.64 25.46 9.73
N VAL A 53 -10.23 24.61 10.67
CA VAL A 53 -10.48 23.18 10.63
C VAL A 53 -11.98 22.90 10.59
N LYS A 54 -12.74 23.43 11.55
CA LYS A 54 -14.17 23.16 11.67
C LYS A 54 -15.00 23.61 10.46
N TYR A 55 -14.69 24.79 9.90
CA TYR A 55 -15.57 25.40 8.90
C TYR A 55 -15.07 25.26 7.46
N ALA A 56 -13.78 25.01 7.23
CA ALA A 56 -13.23 24.84 5.89
C ALA A 56 -12.71 23.41 5.64
N VAL A 57 -12.07 22.77 6.62
CA VAL A 57 -11.39 21.48 6.40
C VAL A 57 -12.35 20.30 6.58
N GLU A 58 -13.12 20.25 7.67
CA GLU A 58 -14.06 19.16 7.93
C GLU A 58 -15.07 18.97 6.78
N PRO A 59 -15.69 20.01 6.19
CA PRO A 59 -16.58 19.83 5.05
C PRO A 59 -15.88 19.21 3.82
N LEU A 60 -14.62 19.55 3.58
CA LEU A 60 -13.85 19.02 2.45
C LEU A 60 -13.56 17.53 2.60
N LEU A 61 -13.28 17.09 3.84
CA LEU A 61 -12.93 15.71 4.19
C LEU A 61 -14.13 14.85 4.59
N SER A 62 -15.33 15.44 4.67
CA SER A 62 -16.56 14.69 4.93
C SER A 62 -16.81 13.63 3.85
N ARG A 63 -17.66 12.63 4.15
CA ARG A 63 -17.92 11.50 3.23
C ARG A 63 -18.46 11.94 1.86
N ASP A 64 -19.17 13.07 1.82
CA ASP A 64 -19.70 13.68 0.59
C ASP A 64 -18.85 14.87 0.12
N GLY A 65 -17.73 15.12 0.80
CA GLY A 65 -16.81 16.20 0.51
C GLY A 65 -15.92 15.90 -0.70
N PRO A 66 -15.40 16.95 -1.37
CA PRO A 66 -14.55 16.78 -2.55
C PRO A 66 -13.25 16.00 -2.31
N LEU A 67 -12.80 15.87 -1.05
CA LEU A 67 -11.59 15.12 -0.67
C LEU A 67 -11.91 13.79 0.03
N ALA A 68 -13.13 13.27 -0.12
CA ALA A 68 -13.55 12.03 0.54
C ALA A 68 -12.70 10.81 0.16
N HIS A 69 -12.26 10.70 -1.09
CA HIS A 69 -11.63 9.49 -1.61
C HIS A 69 -10.10 9.58 -1.69
N LEU A 70 -9.39 8.51 -1.31
CA LEU A 70 -7.93 8.41 -1.39
C LEU A 70 -7.34 8.88 -2.73
N PRO A 71 -7.84 8.47 -3.92
CA PRO A 71 -7.28 8.93 -5.20
C PRO A 71 -7.25 10.45 -5.35
N VAL A 72 -8.23 11.15 -4.78
CA VAL A 72 -8.28 12.62 -4.83
C VAL A 72 -7.31 13.22 -3.81
N ARG A 73 -7.23 12.64 -2.60
CA ARG A 73 -6.30 13.10 -1.56
C ARG A 73 -4.83 12.93 -1.97
N ILE A 74 -4.44 11.82 -2.61
CA ILE A 74 -3.06 11.65 -3.08
C ILE A 74 -2.71 12.62 -4.22
N LYS A 75 -3.67 12.95 -5.11
CA LYS A 75 -3.50 13.98 -6.16
C LYS A 75 -3.28 15.36 -5.56
N LEU A 76 -4.06 15.70 -4.53
CA LEU A 76 -3.89 16.94 -3.79
C LEU A 76 -2.51 17.01 -3.13
N LEU A 77 -2.11 15.97 -2.38
CA LEU A 77 -0.82 15.93 -1.69
C LEU A 77 0.36 16.03 -2.68
N TYR A 78 0.27 15.34 -3.81
CA TYR A 78 1.24 15.48 -4.90
C TYR A 78 1.27 16.90 -5.47
N GLY A 79 0.10 17.50 -5.75
CA GLY A 79 0.00 18.88 -6.23
C GLY A 79 0.53 19.93 -5.25
N LEU A 80 0.50 19.64 -3.94
CA LEU A 80 1.09 20.49 -2.89
C LEU A 80 2.58 20.24 -2.67
N GLY A 81 3.19 19.28 -3.37
CA GLY A 81 4.60 18.92 -3.23
C GLY A 81 4.95 18.12 -1.98
N LEU A 82 3.96 17.53 -1.32
CA LEU A 82 4.11 16.73 -0.09
C LEU A 82 4.32 15.24 -0.37
N LEU A 83 4.09 14.81 -1.61
CA LEU A 83 4.29 13.44 -2.08
C LEU A 83 5.25 13.47 -3.26
N SER A 84 6.24 12.56 -3.29
CA SER A 84 7.10 12.42 -4.45
C SER A 84 6.32 11.84 -5.64
N GLN A 85 6.80 12.08 -6.86
CA GLN A 85 6.20 11.48 -8.05
C GLN A 85 6.21 9.96 -7.99
N ASP A 86 7.30 9.37 -7.49
CA ASP A 86 7.45 7.92 -7.37
C ASP A 86 6.39 7.34 -6.44
N SER A 87 6.25 7.89 -5.24
CA SER A 87 5.27 7.43 -4.25
C SER A 87 3.83 7.65 -4.71
N TYR A 88 3.55 8.79 -5.35
CA TYR A 88 2.25 9.05 -5.97
C TYR A 88 1.87 7.98 -7.00
N GLN A 89 2.77 7.68 -7.94
CA GLN A 89 2.53 6.70 -8.99
C GLN A 89 2.42 5.27 -8.45
N ASP A 90 3.23 4.93 -7.45
CA ASP A 90 3.16 3.61 -6.82
C ASP A 90 1.84 3.42 -6.07
N ILE A 91 1.36 4.42 -5.33
CA ILE A 91 0.05 4.37 -4.65
C ILE A 91 -1.10 4.27 -5.65
N GLU A 92 -1.09 5.05 -6.76
CA GLU A 92 -2.14 4.90 -7.80
C GLU A 92 -2.21 3.47 -8.35
N LYS A 93 -1.06 2.83 -8.60
CA LYS A 93 -1.04 1.43 -9.06
C LYS A 93 -1.54 0.44 -8.01
N PHE A 94 -1.29 0.68 -6.73
CA PHE A 94 -1.89 -0.13 -5.65
C PHE A 94 -3.41 -0.01 -5.62
N ILE A 95 -3.94 1.20 -5.84
CA ILE A 95 -5.39 1.43 -5.94
C ILE A 95 -5.97 0.69 -7.15
N GLU A 96 -5.34 0.81 -8.32
CA GLU A 96 -5.76 0.09 -9.54
C GLU A 96 -5.72 -1.44 -9.34
N LEU A 97 -4.70 -1.95 -8.63
CA LEU A 97 -4.61 -3.37 -8.29
C LEU A 97 -5.72 -3.83 -7.37
N LYS A 98 -6.05 -3.04 -6.36
CA LYS A 98 -7.16 -3.34 -5.45
C LYS A 98 -8.48 -3.43 -6.22
N ASP A 99 -8.76 -2.45 -7.09
CA ASP A 99 -9.97 -2.45 -7.91
C ASP A 99 -9.99 -3.64 -8.88
N PHE A 100 -8.86 -3.98 -9.49
CA PHE A 100 -8.71 -5.15 -10.36
C PHE A 100 -9.02 -6.46 -9.61
N VAL A 101 -8.35 -6.69 -8.47
CA VAL A 101 -8.55 -7.92 -7.68
C VAL A 101 -9.97 -8.01 -7.12
N GLN A 102 -10.59 -6.87 -6.78
CA GLN A 102 -11.99 -6.81 -6.36
C GLN A 102 -12.94 -7.20 -7.50
N SER A 103 -12.66 -6.77 -8.73
CA SER A 103 -13.51 -7.08 -9.89
C SER A 103 -13.47 -8.55 -10.31
N GLU A 104 -12.37 -9.25 -10.00
CA GLU A 104 -12.10 -10.63 -10.41
C GLU A 104 -12.59 -11.68 -9.38
N GLY A 105 -13.13 -11.25 -8.23
CA GLY A 105 -13.89 -12.15 -7.34
C GLY A 105 -13.08 -13.03 -6.39
N GLY A 106 -11.94 -12.55 -5.87
CA GLY A 106 -11.21 -13.16 -4.74
C GLY A 106 -10.39 -14.42 -5.06
N SER A 107 -10.50 -14.99 -6.25
CA SER A 107 -9.76 -16.20 -6.67
C SER A 107 -8.40 -15.93 -7.32
N ILE A 108 -7.97 -14.67 -7.39
CA ILE A 108 -6.68 -14.31 -8.00
C ILE A 108 -5.51 -14.71 -7.11
N ASP A 109 -4.56 -15.42 -7.70
CA ASP A 109 -3.29 -15.77 -7.05
C ASP A 109 -2.25 -14.64 -7.23
N PHE A 110 -1.42 -14.41 -6.21
CA PHE A 110 -0.36 -13.40 -6.24
C PHE A 110 0.60 -13.55 -7.43
N LEU A 111 0.90 -14.79 -7.85
CA LEU A 111 1.82 -15.04 -8.97
C LEU A 111 1.24 -14.52 -10.29
N SER A 112 -0.09 -14.58 -10.46
CA SER A 112 -0.75 -14.04 -11.66
C SER A 112 -0.69 -12.51 -11.75
N LEU A 113 -0.36 -11.84 -10.65
CA LEU A 113 -0.24 -10.38 -10.58
C LEU A 113 1.17 -9.88 -10.88
N ILE A 114 2.14 -10.78 -11.14
CA ILE A 114 3.57 -10.43 -11.16
C ILE A 114 3.92 -9.31 -12.16
N GLU A 115 3.29 -9.28 -13.33
CA GLU A 115 3.50 -8.22 -14.32
C GLU A 115 3.02 -6.86 -13.80
N ARG A 116 1.85 -6.82 -13.16
CA ARG A 116 1.29 -5.61 -12.55
C ARG A 116 2.12 -5.17 -11.34
N LEU A 117 2.63 -6.12 -10.56
CA LEU A 117 3.52 -5.86 -9.43
C LEU A 117 4.85 -5.27 -9.89
N ASN A 118 5.42 -5.76 -10.98
CA ASN A 118 6.65 -5.22 -11.58
C ASN A 118 6.45 -3.80 -12.16
N ALA A 119 5.21 -3.39 -12.43
CA ALA A 119 4.93 -2.00 -12.80
C ALA A 119 5.04 -1.04 -11.61
N ILE A 120 4.95 -1.53 -10.36
CA ILE A 120 5.13 -0.72 -9.16
C ILE A 120 6.63 -0.64 -8.87
N ARG A 121 7.19 0.58 -8.88
CA ARG A 121 8.63 0.80 -8.74
C ARG A 121 9.13 0.27 -7.40
N ALA A 122 8.46 0.60 -6.30
CA ALA A 122 8.86 0.13 -4.97
C ALA A 122 8.91 -1.40 -4.88
N VAL A 123 7.96 -2.09 -5.51
CA VAL A 123 7.91 -3.56 -5.53
C VAL A 123 8.99 -4.13 -6.44
N ALA A 124 9.14 -3.60 -7.66
CA ALA A 124 10.13 -4.07 -8.64
C ALA A 124 11.58 -3.98 -8.15
N LYS A 125 11.88 -3.04 -7.23
CA LYS A 125 13.20 -2.94 -6.58
C LYS A 125 13.51 -4.09 -5.62
N ILE A 126 12.48 -4.73 -5.07
CA ILE A 126 12.59 -5.73 -4.00
C ILE A 126 12.35 -7.14 -4.57
N LEU A 127 11.43 -7.25 -5.53
CA LEU A 127 11.03 -8.52 -6.09
C LEU A 127 12.18 -9.19 -6.85
N PRO A 128 12.45 -10.50 -6.64
CA PRO A 128 13.49 -11.19 -7.39
C PRO A 128 13.16 -11.26 -8.90
N PRO A 129 14.14 -11.03 -9.79
CA PRO A 129 13.89 -10.90 -11.24
C PRO A 129 13.45 -12.21 -11.92
N ASN A 130 13.76 -13.38 -11.34
CA ASN A 130 13.43 -14.69 -11.91
C ASN A 130 12.28 -15.37 -11.15
N LEU A 131 11.44 -14.59 -10.47
CA LEU A 131 10.32 -15.16 -9.73
C LEU A 131 9.27 -15.70 -10.71
N GLY A 132 8.89 -16.98 -10.54
CA GLY A 132 7.98 -17.66 -11.47
C GLY A 132 8.65 -18.37 -12.64
N ASP A 133 9.95 -18.11 -12.87
CA ASP A 133 10.79 -18.84 -13.83
C ASP A 133 11.19 -20.21 -13.27
N ASN A 134 10.18 -21.05 -13.08
CA ASN A 134 10.34 -22.43 -12.70
C ASN A 134 10.10 -23.26 -13.96
N GLN A 135 11.17 -23.70 -14.60
CA GLN A 135 11.09 -24.88 -15.47
C GLN A 135 10.61 -26.03 -14.57
N LEU A 136 9.30 -26.28 -14.55
CA LEU A 136 8.64 -27.32 -13.76
C LEU A 136 8.83 -28.70 -14.41
N GLU A 137 9.99 -28.93 -15.02
CA GLU A 137 10.29 -30.20 -15.67
C GLU A 137 10.32 -31.30 -14.59
N GLU A 138 9.45 -32.30 -14.80
CA GLU A 138 9.38 -33.59 -14.10
C GLU A 138 9.59 -33.54 -12.56
N SER A 139 8.96 -32.58 -11.88
CA SER A 139 8.99 -32.49 -10.42
C SER A 139 7.70 -33.09 -9.80
N SER A 140 7.83 -33.86 -8.72
CA SER A 140 6.66 -34.39 -7.97
C SER A 140 5.69 -33.28 -7.57
N HIS A 141 4.38 -33.56 -7.56
CA HIS A 141 3.32 -32.61 -7.18
C HIS A 141 3.60 -31.84 -5.88
N TYR A 142 4.19 -32.51 -4.89
CA TYR A 142 4.61 -31.89 -3.62
C TYR A 142 5.65 -30.77 -3.80
N ILE A 143 6.67 -30.98 -4.65
CA ILE A 143 7.72 -29.98 -4.91
C ILE A 143 7.13 -28.76 -5.62
N VAL A 144 6.19 -28.99 -6.53
CA VAL A 144 5.48 -27.91 -7.23
C VAL A 144 4.71 -27.05 -6.23
N GLN A 145 3.94 -27.68 -5.32
CA GLN A 145 3.18 -26.94 -4.30
C GLN A 145 4.09 -26.13 -3.38
N MET A 146 5.19 -26.72 -2.89
CA MET A 146 6.17 -26.01 -2.06
C MET A 146 6.75 -24.78 -2.77
N LYS A 147 7.05 -24.88 -4.07
CA LYS A 147 7.55 -23.75 -4.85
C LYS A 147 6.51 -22.64 -5.02
N LEU A 148 5.24 -23.00 -5.24
CA LEU A 148 4.15 -22.04 -5.32
C LEU A 148 3.98 -21.29 -4.00
N ASP A 149 3.98 -22.00 -2.87
CA ASP A 149 3.85 -21.40 -1.54
C ASP A 149 5.05 -20.48 -1.23
N GLN A 150 6.26 -20.90 -1.59
CA GLN A 150 7.47 -20.08 -1.46
C GLN A 150 7.37 -18.80 -2.30
N ASN A 151 6.99 -18.91 -3.58
CA ASN A 151 6.84 -17.75 -4.46
C ASN A 151 5.80 -16.78 -3.91
N ARG A 152 4.65 -17.29 -3.45
CA ARG A 152 3.60 -16.48 -2.84
C ARG A 152 4.13 -15.70 -1.63
N GLN A 153 4.91 -16.34 -0.77
CA GLN A 153 5.47 -15.65 0.39
C GLN A 153 6.55 -14.63 0.01
N VAL A 154 7.38 -14.91 -0.99
CA VAL A 154 8.35 -13.92 -1.48
C VAL A 154 7.63 -12.68 -2.03
N ILE A 155 6.52 -12.86 -2.77
CA ILE A 155 5.70 -11.75 -3.26
C ILE A 155 5.10 -10.96 -2.09
N LYS A 156 4.42 -11.64 -1.16
CA LYS A 156 3.80 -10.98 0.01
C LYS A 156 4.82 -10.17 0.81
N SER A 157 5.96 -10.77 1.13
CA SER A 157 7.02 -10.09 1.88
C SER A 157 7.57 -8.86 1.13
N SER A 158 7.74 -8.97 -0.19
CA SER A 158 8.20 -7.86 -1.02
C SER A 158 7.18 -6.71 -1.05
N LEU A 159 5.89 -7.03 -1.14
CA LEU A 159 4.81 -6.06 -1.08
C LEU A 159 4.75 -5.33 0.28
N ILE A 160 4.85 -6.08 1.37
CA ILE A 160 4.84 -5.51 2.73
C ILE A 160 5.99 -4.52 2.90
N LEU A 161 7.20 -4.87 2.44
CA LEU A 161 8.36 -3.98 2.51
C LEU A 161 8.15 -2.72 1.66
N ALA A 162 7.64 -2.86 0.44
CA ALA A 162 7.35 -1.72 -0.44
C ALA A 162 6.31 -0.76 0.18
N ILE A 163 5.20 -1.30 0.70
CA ILE A 163 4.15 -0.51 1.36
C ILE A 163 4.72 0.21 2.60
N THR A 164 5.50 -0.50 3.40
CA THR A 164 6.15 0.07 4.59
C THR A 164 7.08 1.23 4.22
N GLU A 165 7.85 1.11 3.13
CA GLU A 165 8.73 2.19 2.65
C GLU A 165 7.93 3.42 2.17
N ILE A 166 6.86 3.21 1.40
CA ILE A 166 6.00 4.28 0.90
C ILE A 166 5.35 5.02 2.07
N ILE A 167 4.80 4.31 3.05
CA ILE A 167 4.16 4.94 4.21
C ILE A 167 5.19 5.70 5.07
N LYS A 168 6.41 5.18 5.22
CA LYS A 168 7.49 5.91 5.88
C LYS A 168 7.84 7.22 5.19
N GLU A 169 7.78 7.25 3.86
CA GLU A 169 7.99 8.48 3.10
C GLU A 169 6.87 9.50 3.37
N LEU A 170 5.61 9.06 3.37
CA LEU A 170 4.45 9.90 3.68
C LEU A 170 4.57 10.62 5.03
N HIS A 171 5.22 9.99 6.02
CA HIS A 171 5.36 10.52 7.38
C HIS A 171 6.75 11.09 7.70
N ARG A 172 7.60 11.32 6.69
CA ARG A 172 9.01 11.73 6.90
C ARG A 172 9.14 13.07 7.63
N ASP A 173 8.32 14.06 7.27
CA ASP A 173 8.45 15.46 7.73
C ASP A 173 7.27 15.94 8.58
N THR A 174 6.44 15.02 9.07
CA THR A 174 5.24 15.35 9.82
C THR A 174 5.56 15.49 11.32
N PRO A 175 5.44 16.69 11.93
CA PRO A 175 5.49 16.83 13.38
C PRO A 175 4.19 16.30 13.97
N LEU A 176 4.15 14.99 14.20
CA LEU A 176 3.07 14.34 14.91
C LEU A 176 3.17 14.78 16.39
N SER A 177 2.23 15.64 16.78
CA SER A 177 2.04 16.12 18.16
C SER A 177 1.24 15.12 18.99
#